data_AF-A0A6B3W384-F1
#
_entry.id   AF-A0A6B3W384-F1
#
_cell.length_a   1.000
_cell.length_b   1.000
_cell.length_c   1.000
_cell.angle_alpha   90.00
_cell.angle_beta   90.00
_cell.angle_gamma   90.00
#
_symmetry.space_group_name_H-M   'P 1'
#
loop_
_entity.id
_entity.type
_entity.pdbx_description
1 polymer ?
#
loop_
_entity_poly.entity_id
_entity_poly.type
_entity_poly.pdbx_seq_one_letter_code
_entity_poly.pdbx_strand_id
1 'polypeptide(L)'
;DEGYFFVSRLKKNAVIREVHSFSISDDCPVQSDKRVYIGSIQNRTENVFRLLEVKDTKGNFLRLITNRFDLSAEEISDIYRSRWAIELFFKWLKQHVEIKHFYRMSETAIQNQIFLALITYCLNVLIQLEMKSSKSLLRITRWLKRAIWKPSYIWTRKFDERSSP
;
A
#
# COMPACT_ATOMS: atom_id res chain seq x y z
N ASP A 1 23.15 -7.14 21.96
CA ASP A 1 22.26 -7.37 20.80
C ASP A 1 20.96 -6.63 20.99
N GLU A 2 20.66 -5.64 20.16
CA GLU A 2 19.46 -4.78 20.29
C GLU A 2 18.13 -5.49 19.96
N GLY A 3 18.16 -6.80 19.69
CA GLY A 3 16.98 -7.57 19.32
C GLY A 3 16.37 -7.14 17.97
N TYR A 4 15.38 -7.89 17.50
CA TYR A 4 14.60 -7.53 16.31
C TYR A 4 13.19 -7.14 16.75
N PHE A 5 12.74 -5.95 16.34
CA PHE A 5 11.38 -5.47 16.61
C PHE A 5 10.46 -5.67 15.41
N PHE A 6 9.19 -5.97 15.67
CA PHE A 6 8.21 -6.14 14.61
C PHE A 6 6.82 -5.65 15.00
N VAL A 7 6.03 -5.28 14.00
CA VAL A 7 4.58 -5.08 14.10
C VAL A 7 3.94 -5.86 12.96
N SER A 8 3.07 -6.81 13.28
CA SER A 8 2.46 -7.69 12.28
C SER A 8 0.98 -7.91 12.54
N ARG A 9 0.24 -8.36 11.52
CA ARG A 9 -1.17 -8.74 11.66
C ARG A 9 -1.28 -10.17 12.16
N LEU A 10 -2.02 -10.37 13.23
CA LEU A 10 -2.34 -11.70 13.74
C LEU A 10 -3.52 -12.32 12.98
N LYS A 11 -3.42 -13.60 12.63
CA LYS A 11 -4.50 -14.35 11.97
C LYS A 11 -5.72 -14.49 12.90
N LYS A 12 -6.91 -14.56 12.31
CA LYS A 12 -8.15 -14.59 13.09
C LYS A 12 -8.28 -15.82 14.00
N ASN A 13 -7.77 -16.95 13.56
CA ASN A 13 -7.79 -18.23 14.26
C ASN A 13 -6.56 -18.45 15.16
N ALA A 14 -5.72 -17.44 15.37
CA ALA A 14 -4.59 -17.56 16.27
C ALA A 14 -5.09 -17.78 17.71
N VAL A 15 -4.56 -18.82 18.36
CA VAL A 15 -4.83 -19.09 19.78
C VAL A 15 -4.01 -18.11 20.60
N ILE A 16 -4.69 -17.35 21.46
CA ILE A 16 -4.08 -16.35 22.33
C ILE A 16 -4.47 -16.61 23.78
N ARG A 17 -3.58 -16.24 24.69
CA ARG A 17 -3.87 -16.18 26.12
C ARG A 17 -3.54 -14.82 26.65
N GLU A 18 -4.56 -14.16 27.18
CA GLU A 18 -4.40 -12.88 27.86
C GLU A 18 -3.68 -13.08 29.20
N VAL A 19 -2.69 -12.23 29.44
CA VAL A 19 -1.95 -12.15 30.70
C VAL A 19 -2.36 -10.88 31.44
N HIS A 20 -2.48 -9.78 30.72
CA HIS A 20 -2.82 -8.47 31.27
C HIS A 20 -3.46 -7.59 30.20
N SER A 21 -4.43 -6.77 30.60
CA SER A 21 -5.02 -5.73 29.77
C SER A 21 -4.54 -4.36 30.26
N PHE A 22 -4.05 -3.54 29.34
CA PHE A 22 -3.66 -2.16 29.63
C PHE A 22 -4.90 -1.25 29.60
N SER A 23 -4.91 -0.20 30.43
CA SER A 23 -5.93 0.84 30.36
C SER A 23 -5.71 1.71 29.13
N ILE A 24 -6.78 2.01 28.42
CA ILE A 24 -6.78 2.84 27.22
C ILE A 24 -7.63 4.08 27.50
N SER A 25 -7.20 5.25 27.02
CA SER A 25 -8.00 6.47 27.10
C SER A 25 -9.18 6.41 26.12
N ASP A 26 -10.31 7.02 26.47
CA ASP A 26 -11.51 7.03 25.63
C ASP A 26 -11.31 7.70 24.26
N ASP A 27 -10.30 8.57 24.13
CA ASP A 27 -9.95 9.27 22.89
C ASP A 27 -8.99 8.48 21.97
N CYS A 28 -8.56 7.28 22.39
CA CYS A 28 -7.60 6.50 21.60
C CYS A 28 -8.28 5.76 20.43
N PRO A 29 -7.70 5.76 19.22
CA PRO A 29 -8.22 4.97 18.10
C PRO A 29 -8.12 3.45 18.31
N VAL A 30 -7.37 3.01 19.32
CA VAL A 30 -7.15 1.62 19.68
C VAL A 30 -8.27 1.12 20.60
N GLN A 31 -8.86 -0.02 20.27
CA GLN A 31 -10.00 -0.59 20.99
C GLN A 31 -9.57 -1.50 22.14
N SER A 32 -8.41 -2.13 22.02
CA SER A 32 -7.87 -3.04 23.02
C SER A 32 -6.36 -3.05 22.95
N ASP A 33 -5.72 -3.17 24.11
CA ASP A 33 -4.28 -3.29 24.25
C ASP A 33 -3.95 -4.28 25.36
N LYS A 34 -3.32 -5.38 24.98
CA LYS A 34 -3.19 -6.57 25.82
C LYS A 34 -1.80 -7.14 25.75
N ARG A 35 -1.32 -7.65 26.89
CA ARG A 35 -0.15 -8.50 26.97
C ARG A 35 -0.59 -9.97 26.88
N VAL A 36 -0.05 -10.72 25.93
CA VAL A 36 -0.53 -12.08 25.59
C VAL A 36 0.59 -13.08 25.34
N TYR A 37 0.32 -14.35 25.63
CA TYR A 37 1.05 -15.48 25.03
C TYR A 37 0.36 -15.94 23.74
N ILE A 38 1.13 -16.41 22.77
CA ILE A 38 0.62 -16.98 21.52
C ILE A 38 0.75 -18.50 21.59
N GLY A 39 -0.33 -19.21 21.26
CA GLY A 39 -0.36 -20.67 21.21
C GLY A 39 -1.23 -21.34 22.28
N SER A 40 -1.33 -22.67 22.21
CA SER A 40 -2.16 -23.50 23.09
C SER A 40 -1.44 -23.81 24.41
N ILE A 41 -2.05 -24.60 25.30
CA ILE A 41 -1.38 -25.02 26.56
C ILE A 41 -0.12 -25.84 26.24
N GLN A 42 -0.25 -26.71 25.24
CA GLN A 42 0.74 -27.71 24.88
C GLN A 42 1.85 -27.15 23.99
N ASN A 43 1.55 -26.10 23.21
CA ASN A 43 2.51 -25.48 22.31
C ASN A 43 2.27 -23.96 22.28
N ARG A 44 3.02 -23.24 23.12
CA ARG A 44 3.01 -21.78 23.21
C ARG A 44 4.40 -21.20 23.07
N THR A 45 4.45 -19.94 22.69
CA THR A 45 5.68 -19.14 22.75
C THR A 45 6.13 -18.98 24.20
N GLU A 46 7.44 -19.03 24.42
CA GLU A 46 8.06 -18.68 25.71
C GLU A 46 7.94 -17.18 25.99
N ASN A 47 8.08 -16.39 24.92
CA ASN A 47 7.99 -14.93 24.98
C ASN A 47 6.53 -14.45 25.03
N VAL A 48 6.38 -13.31 25.71
CA VAL A 48 5.13 -12.57 25.80
C VAL A 48 5.14 -11.45 24.76
N PHE A 49 3.99 -11.21 24.14
CA PHE A 49 3.81 -10.20 23.11
C PHE A 49 2.71 -9.21 23.50
N ARG A 50 2.67 -8.07 22.82
CA ARG A 50 1.60 -7.09 22.92
C ARG A 50 0.65 -7.25 21.74
N LEU A 51 -0.64 -7.40 22.03
CA LEU A 51 -1.72 -7.55 21.08
C LEU A 51 -2.61 -6.31 21.16
N LEU A 52 -2.76 -5.62 20.03
CA LEU A 52 -3.66 -4.48 19.90
C LEU A 52 -4.81 -4.82 18.97
N GLU A 53 -6.00 -4.35 19.29
CA GLU A 53 -7.14 -4.35 18.37
C GLU A 53 -7.41 -2.93 17.89
N VAL A 54 -7.31 -2.73 16.58
CA VAL A 54 -7.53 -1.43 15.93
C VAL A 54 -8.60 -1.57 14.86
N LYS A 55 -9.35 -0.51 14.59
CA LYS A 55 -10.29 -0.47 13.45
C LYS A 55 -9.58 0.05 12.21
N ASP A 56 -9.78 -0.62 11.08
CA ASP A 56 -9.34 -0.09 9.78
C ASP A 56 -10.26 1.05 9.30
N THR A 57 -9.89 1.70 8.19
CA THR A 57 -10.68 2.77 7.57
C THR A 57 -12.06 2.33 7.08
N LYS A 58 -12.34 1.03 7.03
CA LYS A 58 -13.62 0.41 6.64
C LYS A 58 -14.40 -0.11 7.86
N GLY A 59 -13.92 0.13 9.08
CA GLY A 59 -14.53 -0.33 10.32
C GLY A 59 -14.26 -1.78 10.70
N ASN A 60 -13.42 -2.51 9.97
CA ASN A 60 -13.05 -3.89 10.32
C ASN A 60 -12.00 -3.90 11.44
N PHE A 61 -12.17 -4.83 12.37
CA PHE A 61 -11.18 -5.08 13.42
C PHE A 61 -9.93 -5.79 12.87
N LEU A 62 -8.78 -5.19 13.17
CA LEU A 62 -7.45 -5.71 12.91
C LEU A 62 -6.78 -6.03 14.24
N ARG A 63 -6.26 -7.25 14.35
CA ARG A 63 -5.40 -7.67 15.46
C ARG A 63 -3.94 -7.48 15.07
N LEU A 64 -3.24 -6.61 15.78
CA LEU A 64 -1.83 -6.31 15.59
C LEU A 64 -1.02 -6.94 16.72
N ILE A 65 0.06 -7.63 16.40
CA ILE A 65 0.95 -8.28 17.35
C ILE A 65 2.35 -7.69 17.24
N THR A 66 2.97 -7.39 18.37
CA THR A 66 4.30 -6.78 18.44
C THR A 66 5.06 -7.19 19.69
N ASN A 67 6.38 -7.08 19.65
CA ASN A 67 7.27 -7.13 20.81
C ASN A 67 7.71 -5.73 21.30
N ARG A 68 7.10 -4.65 20.79
CA ARG A 68 7.35 -3.26 21.19
C ARG A 68 6.44 -2.86 22.35
N PHE A 69 7.02 -2.80 23.55
CA PHE A 69 6.35 -2.30 24.77
C PHE A 69 6.77 -0.86 25.11
N ASP A 70 7.81 -0.37 24.44
CA ASP A 70 8.37 0.97 24.49
C ASP A 70 7.48 2.03 23.82
N LEU A 71 6.66 1.63 22.84
CA LEU A 71 5.78 2.53 22.09
C LEU A 71 4.38 2.62 22.69
N SER A 72 3.68 3.71 22.40
CA SER A 72 2.24 3.82 22.64
C SER A 72 1.43 2.94 21.68
N ALA A 73 0.17 2.67 22.06
CA ALA A 73 -0.75 1.89 21.24
C ALA A 73 -1.03 2.58 19.88
N GLU A 74 -1.09 3.91 19.89
CA GLU A 74 -1.29 4.76 18.71
C GLU A 74 -0.10 4.68 17.75
N GLU A 75 1.14 4.81 18.25
CA GLU A 75 2.34 4.68 17.41
C GLU A 75 2.42 3.30 16.74
N ILE A 76 2.05 2.22 17.43
CA ILE A 76 2.03 0.88 16.84
C ILE A 76 0.98 0.78 15.73
N SER A 77 -0.19 1.38 15.93
CA SER A 77 -1.24 1.49 14.91
C SER A 77 -0.74 2.24 13.66
N ASP A 78 -0.02 3.35 13.85
CA ASP A 78 0.52 4.17 12.76
C ASP A 78 1.68 3.50 12.02
N ILE A 79 2.54 2.76 12.71
CA ILE A 79 3.55 1.91 12.07
C ILE A 79 2.87 0.91 11.13
N TYR A 80 1.80 0.26 11.59
CA TYR A 80 1.07 -0.69 10.76
C TYR A 80 0.35 -0.02 9.58
N ARG A 81 -0.21 1.18 9.78
CA ARG A 81 -0.82 1.99 8.70
C ARG A 81 0.22 2.37 7.64
N SER A 82 1.41 2.79 8.06
CA SER A 82 2.52 3.14 7.17
C SER A 82 2.98 1.94 6.33
N ARG A 83 3.04 0.75 6.93
CA ARG A 83 3.34 -0.50 6.20
C ARG A 83 2.33 -0.77 5.09
N TRP A 84 1.04 -0.54 5.34
CA TRP A 84 0.00 -0.68 4.32
C TRP A 84 0.12 0.36 3.20
N ALA A 85 0.49 1.60 3.54
CA ALA A 85 0.76 2.63 2.53
C ALA A 85 1.91 2.23 1.59
N ILE A 86 2.96 1.60 2.12
CA ILE A 86 4.07 1.05 1.32
C ILE A 86 3.57 -0.06 0.37
N GLU A 87 2.76 -1.00 0.86
CA GLU A 87 2.17 -2.05 0.02
C GLU A 87 1.30 -1.46 -1.09
N LEU A 88 0.48 -0.45 -0.77
CA LEU A 88 -0.38 0.22 -1.74
C LEU A 88 0.46 0.98 -2.78
N PHE A 89 1.52 1.65 -2.35
CA PHE A 89 2.48 2.31 -3.24
C PHE A 89 3.13 1.31 -4.20
N PHE A 90 3.65 0.18 -3.72
CA PHE A 90 4.27 -0.82 -4.59
C PHE A 90 3.26 -1.54 -5.49
N LYS A 91 2.04 -1.76 -5.01
CA LYS A 91 0.95 -2.28 -5.84
C LYS A 91 0.65 -1.32 -6.99
N TRP A 92 0.50 -0.03 -6.67
CA TRP A 92 0.29 1.03 -7.65
C TRP A 92 1.46 1.10 -8.63
N LEU A 93 2.70 1.05 -8.13
CA LEU A 93 3.91 1.10 -8.95
C LEU A 93 3.92 -0.07 -9.93
N LYS A 94 3.73 -1.31 -9.46
CA LYS A 94 3.68 -2.48 -10.34
C LYS A 94 2.54 -2.42 -11.37
N GLN A 95 1.41 -1.80 -11.03
CA GLN A 95 0.24 -1.69 -11.91
C GLN A 95 0.42 -0.61 -12.99
N HIS A 96 1.15 0.47 -12.69
CA HIS A 96 1.22 1.65 -13.56
C HIS A 96 2.59 1.85 -14.22
N VAL A 97 3.66 1.42 -13.56
CA VAL A 97 5.03 1.42 -14.06
C VAL A 97 5.27 0.05 -14.71
N GLU A 98 4.74 -0.14 -15.93
CA GLU A 98 4.92 -1.37 -16.72
C GLU A 98 6.34 -1.48 -17.30
N ILE A 99 7.35 -1.72 -16.46
CA ILE A 99 8.70 -2.09 -16.93
C ILE A 99 8.69 -3.57 -17.32
N LYS A 100 8.49 -3.85 -18.61
CA LYS A 100 8.46 -5.23 -19.14
C LYS A 100 9.84 -5.83 -19.36
N HIS A 101 10.85 -4.99 -19.55
CA HIS A 101 12.21 -5.40 -19.81
C HIS A 101 13.20 -4.36 -19.26
N PHE A 102 14.19 -4.81 -18.49
CA PHE A 102 15.34 -3.99 -18.15
C PHE A 102 16.33 -4.01 -19.32
N TYR A 103 16.57 -2.88 -19.98
CA TYR A 103 17.50 -2.83 -21.11
C TYR A 103 18.96 -2.92 -20.67
N ARG A 104 19.24 -2.62 -19.39
CA ARG A 104 20.55 -2.71 -18.76
C ARG A 104 20.38 -2.89 -17.25
N MET A 105 21.26 -3.66 -16.63
CA MET A 105 21.18 -4.06 -15.21
C MET A 105 22.05 -3.21 -14.27
N SER A 106 22.63 -2.11 -14.74
CA SER A 106 23.35 -1.19 -13.84
C SER A 106 22.35 -0.40 -12.99
N GLU A 107 22.73 -0.06 -11.76
CA GLU A 107 21.88 0.67 -10.81
C GLU A 107 21.29 1.94 -11.44
N THR A 108 22.14 2.77 -12.05
CA THR A 108 21.72 4.00 -12.75
C THR A 108 20.74 3.72 -13.89
N ALA A 109 20.93 2.63 -14.65
CA ALA A 109 20.03 2.30 -15.75
C ALA A 109 18.65 1.88 -15.23
N ILE A 110 18.60 1.07 -14.17
CA ILE A 110 17.36 0.67 -13.52
C ILE A 110 16.63 1.90 -12.95
N GLN A 111 17.35 2.78 -12.24
CA GLN A 111 16.80 4.04 -11.72
C GLN A 111 16.21 4.89 -12.85
N ASN A 112 16.95 5.09 -13.94
CA ASN A 112 16.47 5.84 -15.10
C ASN A 112 15.23 5.21 -15.73
N GLN A 113 15.16 3.89 -15.85
CA GLN A 113 13.97 3.20 -16.39
C GLN A 113 12.74 3.41 -15.50
N ILE A 114 12.92 3.39 -14.17
CA ILE A 114 11.85 3.69 -13.22
C ILE A 114 11.39 5.14 -13.38
N PHE A 115 12.31 6.10 -13.42
CA PHE A 115 11.96 7.52 -13.60
C PHE A 115 11.23 7.78 -14.92
N LEU A 116 11.68 7.20 -16.03
CA LEU A 116 11.02 7.34 -17.33
C LEU A 116 9.60 6.78 -17.32
N ALA A 117 9.38 5.63 -16.66
CA ALA A 117 8.04 5.06 -16.54
C ALA A 117 7.11 5.90 -15.66
N LEU A 118 7.63 6.47 -14.56
CA LEU A 118 6.89 7.41 -13.72
C LEU A 118 6.53 8.70 -14.46
N ILE A 119 7.49 9.30 -15.17
CA ILE A 119 7.24 10.49 -16.00
C ILE A 119 6.17 10.19 -17.06
N THR A 120 6.27 9.04 -17.73
CA THR A 120 5.28 8.60 -18.72
C THR A 120 3.90 8.46 -18.09
N TYR A 121 3.79 7.88 -16.89
CA TYR A 121 2.53 7.79 -16.18
C TYR A 121 1.96 9.18 -15.87
N CYS A 122 2.75 10.09 -15.29
CA CYS A 122 2.32 11.46 -14.97
C CYS A 122 1.82 12.21 -16.21
N LEU A 123 2.51 12.05 -17.35
CA LEU A 123 2.07 12.64 -18.61
C LEU A 123 0.73 12.07 -19.10
N ASN A 124 0.49 10.75 -18.95
CA ASN A 124 -0.81 10.17 -19.29
C ASN A 124 -1.94 10.71 -18.39
N VAL A 125 -1.66 10.91 -17.09
CA VAL A 125 -2.62 11.53 -16.15
C VAL A 125 -2.88 12.98 -16.53
N LEU A 126 -1.83 13.75 -16.83
CA LEU A 126 -1.97 15.14 -17.26
C LEU A 126 -2.84 15.25 -18.53
N ILE A 127 -2.59 14.41 -19.53
CA ILE A 127 -3.42 14.34 -20.74
C ILE A 127 -4.87 14.01 -20.40
N GLN A 128 -5.12 13.08 -19.48
CA GLN A 128 -6.48 12.74 -19.06
C GLN A 128 -7.21 13.95 -18.45
N LEU A 129 -6.51 14.72 -17.61
CA LEU A 129 -7.03 15.91 -16.93
C LEU A 129 -7.30 17.05 -17.92
N GLU A 130 -6.32 17.40 -18.75
CA GLU A 130 -6.43 18.47 -19.77
C GLU A 130 -7.56 18.18 -20.77
N MET A 131 -7.68 16.92 -21.20
CA MET A 131 -8.73 16.50 -22.13
C MET A 131 -10.09 16.22 -21.46
N LYS A 132 -10.20 16.40 -20.13
CA LYS A 132 -11.41 16.12 -19.33
C LYS A 132 -12.03 14.74 -19.64
N SER A 133 -11.18 13.75 -19.88
CA SER A 133 -11.58 12.47 -20.44
C SER A 133 -11.90 11.45 -19.34
N SER A 134 -13.07 10.80 -19.46
CA SER A 134 -13.45 9.67 -18.60
C SER A 134 -12.77 8.35 -18.99
N LYS A 135 -11.95 8.34 -20.04
CA LYS A 135 -11.29 7.13 -20.55
C LYS A 135 -10.16 6.69 -19.63
N SER A 136 -9.98 5.38 -19.46
CA SER A 136 -8.88 4.84 -18.66
C SER A 136 -7.50 5.20 -19.23
N LEU A 137 -6.51 5.37 -18.36
CA LEU A 137 -5.12 5.67 -18.73
C LEU A 137 -4.56 4.67 -19.76
N LEU A 138 -4.88 3.39 -19.63
CA LEU A 138 -4.45 2.37 -20.57
C LEU A 138 -5.08 2.53 -21.97
N ARG A 139 -6.32 3.02 -22.06
CA ARG A 139 -6.92 3.39 -23.35
C ARG A 139 -6.18 4.59 -23.94
N ILE A 140 -5.89 5.61 -23.12
CA ILE A 140 -5.11 6.80 -23.51
C ILE A 140 -3.73 6.38 -24.05
N THR A 141 -2.94 5.62 -23.28
CA THR A 141 -1.62 5.14 -23.71
C THR A 141 -1.66 4.38 -25.03
N ARG A 142 -2.65 3.50 -25.25
CA ARG A 142 -2.81 2.78 -26.51
C ARG A 142 -3.07 3.72 -27.69
N TRP A 143 -3.90 4.73 -27.52
CA TRP A 143 -4.14 5.75 -28.54
C TRP A 143 -2.86 6.54 -28.83
N LEU A 144 -2.15 6.99 -27.79
CA LEU A 144 -0.91 7.75 -27.95
C LEU A 144 0.12 6.95 -28.76
N LYS A 145 0.29 5.66 -28.43
CA LYS A 145 1.20 4.76 -29.16
C LYS A 145 0.82 4.59 -30.63
N ARG A 146 -0.48 4.48 -30.94
CA ARG A 146 -0.97 4.33 -32.32
C ARG A 146 -0.88 5.64 -33.12
N ALA A 147 -1.01 6.77 -32.45
CA ALA A 147 -1.04 8.09 -33.06
C ALA A 147 0.31 8.83 -33.02
N ILE A 148 1.39 8.22 -32.49
CA ILE A 148 2.65 8.90 -32.18
C ILE A 148 3.25 9.72 -33.34
N TRP A 149 3.03 9.27 -34.57
CA TRP A 149 3.49 9.93 -35.80
C TRP A 149 2.39 10.68 -36.55
N LYS A 150 1.29 11.02 -35.87
CA LYS A 150 0.14 11.72 -36.45
C LYS A 150 0.08 13.16 -35.95
N PRO A 151 -0.48 14.09 -36.73
CA PRO A 151 -0.68 15.47 -36.26
C PRO A 151 -1.61 15.57 -35.06
N SER A 152 -1.37 16.51 -34.14
CA SER A 152 -2.05 16.67 -32.85
C SER A 152 -3.58 16.69 -32.90
N TYR A 153 -4.19 17.24 -33.96
CA TYR A 153 -5.64 17.29 -34.12
C TYR A 153 -6.31 15.89 -34.23
N ILE A 154 -5.57 14.87 -34.68
CA ILE A 154 -6.06 13.47 -34.73
C ILE A 154 -6.21 12.92 -33.31
N TRP A 155 -5.38 13.41 -32.39
CA TRP A 155 -5.35 12.98 -31.01
C TRP A 155 -6.54 13.58 -30.28
N THR A 156 -6.70 14.90 -30.35
CA THR A 156 -7.78 15.63 -29.67
C THR A 156 -9.17 15.12 -30.04
N ARG A 157 -9.42 14.89 -31.34
CA ARG A 157 -10.67 14.29 -31.83
C ARG A 157 -11.02 12.94 -31.20
N LYS A 158 -10.03 12.13 -30.82
CA LYS A 158 -10.27 10.81 -30.19
C LYS A 158 -10.65 10.90 -28.71
N PHE A 159 -10.38 12.02 -28.06
CA PHE A 159 -10.85 12.30 -26.70
C PHE A 159 -12.25 12.91 -26.68
N ASP A 160 -12.59 13.70 -27.70
CA ASP A 160 -13.83 14.49 -27.74
C ASP A 160 -15.12 13.69 -28.05
N GLU A 161 -15.04 12.45 -28.56
CA GLU A 161 -16.23 11.65 -28.95
C GLU A 161 -17.31 12.43 -29.73
N ARG A 162 -16.92 13.45 -30.51
CA ARG A 162 -17.70 13.93 -31.66
C ARG A 162 -17.10 13.29 -32.90
N SER A 163 -17.93 12.55 -33.63
CA SER A 163 -17.68 11.85 -34.90
C SER A 163 -17.00 10.47 -34.84
N SER A 164 -17.84 9.45 -34.66
CA SER A 164 -17.85 8.30 -35.58
C SER A 164 -18.07 8.78 -37.02
N PRO A 165 -17.57 8.07 -38.04
CA PRO A 165 -18.42 7.68 -39.16
C PRO A 165 -19.34 6.54 -38.73
#